data_AF-A0A849Z5W0-F1
#
_entry.id   AF-A0A849Z5W0-F1
#
_cell.length_a   1.000
_cell.length_b   1.000
_cell.length_c   1.000
_cell.angle_alpha   90.00
_cell.angle_beta   90.00
_cell.angle_gamma   90.00
#
_symmetry.space_group_name_H-M   'P 1'
#
loop_
_entity.id
_entity.type
_entity.pdbx_description
1 polymer ?
#
loop_
_entity_poly.entity_id
_entity_poly.type
_entity_poly.pdbx_seq_one_letter_code
_entity_poly.pdbx_strand_id
1 'polypeptide(L)'
;MDRARGHVRDRIRATYHPEAESLGRALVLGETDLDRDADEAFRVTGLSHLLAVSGTHLVIAVLGLCAALRALLLRIEVVAARTDVSRVAAGIAIPLSWAYADFAGGGGSVLRAAAMVTAASLARALGRSPSPARCFAASLFAGVFVDPLALLDLSFALSSAATLGLMTLSRPIASLIGAGPADPLRLEDVSTTDPSFYKRVWMHVGGAMATTLGATIACAPLIISTSPTLPAAGVLANLVAAPLGEAFALPFALLHAVLSLVPPLERGAAFVAAGSLRGVLLVARAARATGFVLPLPPPSGATLAVLAISVTLALAATRRAVRLFGVFAGVALLGALELRARDAGRPTGHVRISVLDVGQGDSIAVDLPDGSFMLVDGGGVPGSDFDVGERVVMPVLRARRRTRIDVAVISHPHPDHYAGLVTTLARLDVGEIWDTGESERDGVARGDLAKIFDDARRRGIPIRRPKDLCGQPHEIGGATIEVLAPCPEADPALSTNDASFVLRIRHGHRAALLAGDLELEGEMRLLETRAESLRADFLKIGHHGSKTSTSAEFLAAVSPRYAAISCGVRNRFGHPAKSVLEALEGRGIPVGRTDRNGEQRWTTD
;
A
#
# COMPACT_ATOMS: atom_id res chain seq x y z
N MET A 1 30.68 10.12 -4.60
CA MET A 1 29.90 8.87 -4.48
C MET A 1 29.34 8.40 -5.81
N ASP A 2 28.69 9.29 -6.57
CA ASP A 2 27.96 8.93 -7.80
C ASP A 2 28.76 8.17 -8.85
N ARG A 3 30.04 8.51 -9.07
CA ARG A 3 30.90 7.76 -10.00
C ARG A 3 31.09 6.31 -9.59
N ALA A 4 31.24 6.05 -8.28
CA ALA A 4 31.38 4.68 -7.77
C ALA A 4 30.07 3.90 -7.92
N ARG A 5 28.93 4.54 -7.62
CA ARG A 5 27.59 3.97 -7.85
C ARG A 5 27.38 3.65 -9.33
N GLY A 6 27.73 4.58 -10.23
CA GLY A 6 27.66 4.38 -11.68
C GLY A 6 28.53 3.23 -12.17
N HIS A 7 29.78 3.15 -11.71
CA HIS A 7 30.67 2.04 -12.05
C HIS A 7 30.08 0.69 -11.61
N VAL A 8 29.64 0.56 -10.36
CA VAL A 8 29.03 -0.68 -9.86
C VAL A 8 27.77 -1.04 -10.64
N ARG A 9 26.93 -0.05 -11.00
CA ARG A 9 25.75 -0.25 -11.84
C ARG A 9 26.12 -0.87 -13.19
N ASP A 10 27.13 -0.32 -13.85
CA ASP A 10 27.58 -0.79 -15.16
C ASP A 10 28.20 -2.19 -15.06
N ARG A 11 28.93 -2.47 -13.98
CA ARG A 11 29.46 -3.83 -13.71
C ARG A 11 28.34 -4.84 -13.48
N ILE A 12 27.30 -4.49 -12.73
CA ILE A 12 26.13 -5.37 -12.52
C ILE A 12 25.47 -5.67 -13.87
N ARG A 13 25.18 -4.64 -14.68
CA ARG A 13 24.64 -4.79 -16.05
C ARG A 13 25.48 -5.70 -16.95
N ALA A 14 26.80 -5.62 -16.84
CA ALA A 14 27.71 -6.38 -17.68
C ALA A 14 27.90 -7.85 -17.26
N THR A 15 27.62 -8.19 -16.00
CA THR A 15 28.01 -9.50 -15.43
C THR A 15 26.88 -10.31 -14.82
N TYR A 16 25.79 -9.66 -14.37
CA TYR A 16 24.65 -10.36 -13.79
C TYR A 16 23.77 -10.98 -14.87
N HIS A 17 23.06 -12.03 -14.50
CA HIS A 17 22.01 -12.59 -15.34
C HIS A 17 20.87 -11.56 -15.51
N PRO A 18 20.22 -11.45 -16.69
CA PRO A 18 19.19 -10.45 -16.94
C PRO A 18 18.04 -10.43 -15.91
N GLU A 19 17.57 -11.62 -15.49
CA GLU A 19 16.54 -11.75 -14.44
C GLU A 19 16.96 -11.26 -13.05
N ALA A 20 18.25 -11.10 -12.78
CA ALA A 20 18.80 -10.70 -11.48
C ALA A 20 19.47 -9.33 -11.49
N GLU A 21 19.56 -8.66 -12.64
CA GLU A 21 20.23 -7.37 -12.76
C GLU A 21 19.55 -6.30 -11.90
N SER A 22 18.24 -6.11 -12.08
CA SER A 22 17.44 -5.15 -11.30
C SER A 22 17.45 -5.46 -9.81
N LEU A 23 17.37 -6.76 -9.45
CA LEU A 23 17.48 -7.25 -8.08
C LEU A 23 18.84 -6.91 -7.44
N GLY A 24 19.93 -7.08 -8.20
CA GLY A 24 21.28 -6.76 -7.74
C GLY A 24 21.49 -5.26 -7.53
N ARG A 25 20.96 -4.43 -8.44
CA ARG A 25 20.99 -2.97 -8.30
C ARG A 25 20.14 -2.48 -7.13
N ALA A 26 18.97 -3.08 -6.90
CA ALA A 26 18.17 -2.82 -5.70
C ALA A 26 18.95 -3.15 -4.42
N LEU A 27 19.52 -4.35 -4.34
CA LEU A 27 20.23 -4.84 -3.15
C LEU A 27 21.49 -4.02 -2.80
N VAL A 28 22.27 -3.59 -3.80
CA VAL A 28 23.56 -2.93 -3.58
C VAL A 28 23.46 -1.41 -3.60
N LEU A 29 22.66 -0.85 -4.52
CA LEU A 29 22.60 0.59 -4.80
C LEU A 29 21.28 1.24 -4.32
N GLY A 30 20.30 0.45 -3.87
CA GLY A 30 18.98 0.96 -3.49
C GLY A 30 18.14 1.44 -4.68
N GLU A 31 18.43 0.98 -5.91
CA GLU A 31 17.68 1.36 -7.11
C GLU A 31 16.43 0.51 -7.28
N THR A 32 15.25 1.14 -7.38
CA THR A 32 13.95 0.45 -7.45
C THR A 32 13.36 0.51 -8.86
N ASP A 33 13.88 -0.32 -9.77
CA ASP A 33 13.40 -0.45 -11.16
C ASP A 33 13.11 -1.90 -11.55
N LEU A 34 12.49 -2.62 -10.61
CA LEU A 34 11.96 -3.96 -10.81
C LEU A 34 10.82 -3.94 -11.84
N ASP A 35 10.70 -5.01 -12.61
CA ASP A 35 9.52 -5.23 -13.45
C ASP A 35 8.27 -5.44 -12.56
N ARG A 36 7.09 -5.15 -13.11
CA ARG A 36 5.83 -5.20 -12.33
C ARG A 36 5.57 -6.57 -11.71
N ASP A 37 5.93 -7.65 -12.40
CA ASP A 37 5.73 -9.01 -11.90
C ASP A 37 6.62 -9.30 -10.68
N ALA A 38 7.91 -8.97 -10.76
CA ALA A 38 8.81 -9.11 -9.61
C ALA A 38 8.39 -8.19 -8.46
N ASP A 39 8.15 -6.90 -8.71
CA ASP A 39 7.75 -5.94 -7.66
C ASP A 39 6.51 -6.44 -6.90
N GLU A 40 5.49 -6.90 -7.64
CA GLU A 40 4.30 -7.49 -7.04
C GLU A 40 4.62 -8.75 -6.24
N ALA A 41 5.41 -9.68 -6.77
CA ALA A 41 5.79 -10.90 -6.07
C ALA A 41 6.51 -10.61 -4.74
N PHE A 42 7.45 -9.66 -4.71
CA PHE A 42 8.12 -9.25 -3.48
C PHE A 42 7.17 -8.55 -2.50
N ARG A 43 6.27 -7.70 -3.00
CA ARG A 43 5.31 -6.95 -2.18
C ARG A 43 4.30 -7.87 -1.50
N VAL A 44 3.65 -8.77 -2.24
CA VAL A 44 2.58 -9.65 -1.70
C VAL A 44 3.12 -10.78 -0.82
N THR A 45 4.40 -11.11 -0.94
CA THR A 45 5.08 -12.08 -0.07
C THR A 45 5.84 -11.44 1.08
N GLY A 46 5.90 -10.10 1.15
CA GLY A 46 6.59 -9.38 2.22
C GLY A 46 8.11 -9.49 2.13
N LEU A 47 8.66 -9.96 1.02
CA LEU A 47 10.10 -10.14 0.80
C LEU A 47 10.80 -8.85 0.33
N SER A 48 10.08 -7.76 0.07
CA SER A 48 10.65 -6.48 -0.40
C SER A 48 11.78 -5.95 0.51
N HIS A 49 11.76 -6.27 1.81
CA HIS A 49 12.80 -5.87 2.75
C HIS A 49 14.17 -6.53 2.49
N LEU A 50 14.22 -7.64 1.75
CA LEU A 50 15.46 -8.28 1.33
C LEU A 50 16.13 -7.54 0.17
N LEU A 51 15.37 -6.78 -0.63
CA LEU A 51 15.91 -5.98 -1.74
C LEU A 51 16.18 -4.54 -1.33
N ALA A 52 15.44 -4.03 -0.35
CA ALA A 52 15.71 -2.72 0.22
C ALA A 52 17.02 -2.75 1.01
N VAL A 53 17.89 -1.75 0.84
CA VAL A 53 19.11 -1.66 1.65
C VAL A 53 18.74 -1.44 3.12
N SER A 54 18.76 -2.53 3.87
CA SER A 54 18.52 -2.60 5.30
C SER A 54 19.77 -2.30 6.14
N GLY A 55 19.56 -2.17 7.46
CA GLY A 55 20.64 -2.07 8.42
C GLY A 55 21.50 -3.33 8.55
N THR A 56 20.99 -4.53 8.21
CA THR A 56 21.80 -5.76 8.24
C THR A 56 22.87 -5.71 7.15
N HIS A 57 22.56 -5.15 5.98
CA HIS A 57 23.55 -4.97 4.90
C HIS A 57 24.71 -4.07 5.34
N LEU A 58 24.40 -2.92 5.95
CA LEU A 58 25.41 -2.01 6.49
C LEU A 58 26.23 -2.68 7.59
N VAL A 59 25.59 -3.39 8.51
CA VAL A 59 26.27 -4.08 9.61
C VAL A 59 27.23 -5.16 9.07
N ILE A 60 26.79 -5.98 8.12
CA ILE A 60 27.63 -7.01 7.48
C ILE A 60 28.81 -6.36 6.75
N ALA A 61 28.58 -5.32 5.95
CA ALA A 61 29.62 -4.62 5.21
C ALA A 61 30.66 -3.94 6.13
N VAL A 62 30.19 -3.11 7.05
CA VAL A 62 31.04 -2.28 7.92
C VAL A 62 31.74 -3.12 8.96
N LEU A 63 31.05 -4.02 9.66
CA LEU A 63 31.68 -4.87 10.67
C LEU A 63 32.59 -5.92 10.03
N GLY A 64 32.22 -6.46 8.86
CA GLY A 64 33.09 -7.34 8.08
C GLY A 64 34.40 -6.66 7.72
N LEU A 65 34.35 -5.43 7.19
CA LEU A 65 35.55 -4.67 6.87
C LEU A 65 36.36 -4.31 8.11
N CYS A 66 35.71 -3.92 9.21
CA CYS A 66 36.39 -3.63 10.48
C CYS A 66 37.04 -4.88 11.10
N ALA A 67 36.40 -6.05 10.97
CA ALA A 67 36.96 -7.32 11.42
C ALA A 67 38.18 -7.73 10.57
N ALA A 68 38.10 -7.58 9.25
CA ALA A 68 39.22 -7.82 8.35
C ALA A 68 40.39 -6.87 8.63
N LEU A 69 40.11 -5.57 8.82
CA LEU A 69 41.11 -4.58 9.20
C LEU A 69 41.74 -4.92 10.55
N ARG A 70 40.93 -5.29 11.55
CA ARG A 70 41.44 -5.73 12.86
C ARG A 70 42.34 -6.95 12.71
N ALA A 71 41.94 -7.95 11.93
CA ALA A 71 42.75 -9.15 11.69
C ALA A 71 44.07 -8.81 11.00
N LEU A 72 44.09 -7.86 10.06
CA LEU A 72 45.29 -7.39 9.39
C LEU A 72 46.22 -6.61 10.35
N LEU A 73 45.66 -5.68 11.13
CA LEU A 73 46.42 -4.88 12.08
C LEU A 73 47.00 -5.72 13.22
N LEU A 74 46.30 -6.78 13.64
CA LEU A 74 46.82 -7.74 14.63
C LEU A 74 48.00 -8.56 14.10
N ARG A 75 48.20 -8.66 12.78
CA ARG A 75 49.40 -9.29 12.19
C ARG A 75 50.62 -8.37 12.20
N ILE A 76 50.43 -7.08 12.49
CA ILE A 76 51.52 -6.10 12.57
C ILE A 76 51.88 -5.92 14.05
N GLU A 77 52.88 -6.65 14.54
CA GLU A 77 53.27 -6.69 15.97
C GLU A 77 53.48 -5.29 16.57
N VAL A 78 54.08 -4.37 15.83
CA VAL A 78 54.36 -2.99 16.28
C VAL A 78 53.08 -2.21 16.59
N VAL A 79 52.02 -2.42 15.80
CA VAL A 79 50.72 -1.73 15.96
C VAL A 79 49.90 -2.40 17.05
N ALA A 80 49.89 -3.73 17.08
CA ALA A 80 49.19 -4.52 18.09
C ALA A 80 49.72 -4.26 19.51
N ALA A 81 51.03 -4.04 19.66
CA ALA A 81 51.66 -3.78 20.95
C ALA A 81 51.46 -2.34 21.48
N ARG A 82 51.20 -1.36 20.60
CA ARG A 82 51.16 0.08 20.97
C ARG A 82 49.76 0.70 20.98
N THR A 83 48.77 0.04 20.40
CA THR A 83 47.46 0.64 20.17
C THR A 83 46.34 -0.36 20.42
N ASP A 84 45.24 0.10 21.02
CA ASP A 84 44.00 -0.68 21.11
C ASP A 84 43.36 -0.74 19.72
N VAL A 85 43.69 -1.80 18.97
CA VAL A 85 43.19 -2.05 17.61
C VAL A 85 41.67 -1.99 17.54
N SER A 86 40.96 -2.31 18.64
CA SER A 86 39.51 -2.26 18.69
C SER A 86 38.98 -0.81 18.68
N ARG A 87 39.70 0.13 19.31
CA ARG A 87 39.34 1.56 19.26
C ARG A 87 39.63 2.17 17.89
N VAL A 88 40.73 1.78 17.26
CA VAL A 88 41.06 2.21 15.89
C VAL A 88 40.00 1.71 14.91
N ALA A 89 39.64 0.43 14.98
CA ALA A 89 38.58 -0.15 14.15
C ALA A 89 37.22 0.54 14.39
N ALA A 90 36.87 0.85 15.66
CA ALA A 90 35.65 1.60 15.98
C ALA A 90 35.68 3.04 15.41
N GLY A 91 36.82 3.72 15.47
CA GLY A 91 36.99 5.05 14.86
C GLY A 91 36.79 5.05 13.35
N ILE A 92 37.28 4.02 12.65
CA ILE A 92 37.13 3.86 11.19
C ILE A 92 35.70 3.43 10.82
N ALA A 93 35.04 2.64 11.67
CA ALA A 93 33.67 2.19 11.42
C ALA A 93 32.67 3.34 11.26
N ILE A 94 32.89 4.47 11.95
CA ILE A 94 32.00 5.64 11.90
C ILE A 94 31.96 6.25 10.49
N PRO A 95 33.05 6.83 9.94
CA PRO A 95 33.02 7.43 8.61
C PRO A 95 32.67 6.41 7.52
N LEU A 96 33.09 5.15 7.68
CA LEU A 96 32.73 4.08 6.75
C LEU A 96 31.23 3.79 6.72
N SER A 97 30.56 3.80 7.89
CA SER A 97 29.11 3.57 7.96
C SER A 97 28.31 4.65 7.23
N TRP A 98 28.72 5.92 7.34
CA TRP A 98 28.09 7.03 6.64
C TRP A 98 28.43 7.03 5.15
N ALA A 99 29.67 6.70 4.77
CA ALA A 99 30.05 6.52 3.38
C ALA A 99 29.26 5.38 2.72
N TYR A 100 29.06 4.26 3.42
CA TYR A 100 28.20 3.17 2.93
C TYR A 100 26.73 3.61 2.85
N ALA A 101 26.23 4.37 3.82
CA ALA A 101 24.86 4.86 3.79
C ALA A 101 24.58 5.75 2.57
N ASP A 102 25.50 6.66 2.26
CA ASP A 102 25.46 7.48 1.05
C ASP A 102 25.63 6.63 -0.22
N PHE A 103 26.56 5.66 -0.20
CA PHE A 103 26.74 4.71 -1.30
C PHE A 103 25.50 3.87 -1.59
N ALA A 104 24.70 3.55 -0.57
CA ALA A 104 23.46 2.78 -0.68
C ALA A 104 22.24 3.63 -1.07
N GLY A 105 22.40 4.93 -1.29
CA GLY A 105 21.31 5.84 -1.68
C GLY A 105 20.59 6.53 -0.53
N GLY A 106 21.10 6.43 0.71
CA GLY A 106 20.67 7.28 1.82
C GLY A 106 19.26 7.00 2.37
N GLY A 107 18.67 5.82 2.11
CA GLY A 107 17.35 5.47 2.65
C GLY A 107 17.30 5.48 4.18
N GLY A 108 16.16 5.83 4.77
CA GLY A 108 16.04 6.04 6.23
C GLY A 108 16.41 4.81 7.08
N SER A 109 16.18 3.60 6.57
CA SER A 109 16.64 2.36 7.22
C SER A 109 18.17 2.30 7.37
N VAL A 110 18.91 2.74 6.35
CA VAL A 110 20.39 2.74 6.33
C VAL A 110 20.94 3.86 7.20
N LEU A 111 20.35 5.05 7.16
CA LEU A 111 20.73 6.18 8.02
C LEU A 111 20.58 5.83 9.50
N ARG A 112 19.46 5.19 9.88
CA ARG A 112 19.25 4.67 11.23
C ARG A 112 20.34 3.67 11.63
N ALA A 113 20.67 2.72 10.74
CA ALA A 113 21.71 1.74 11.00
C ALA A 113 23.10 2.38 11.15
N ALA A 114 23.44 3.36 10.32
CA ALA A 114 24.69 4.14 10.44
C ALA A 114 24.75 4.89 11.77
N ALA A 115 23.64 5.49 12.22
CA ALA A 115 23.55 6.13 13.53
C ALA A 115 23.71 5.13 14.68
N MET A 116 23.11 3.94 14.60
CA MET A 116 23.30 2.87 15.59
C MET A 116 24.75 2.38 15.64
N VAL A 117 25.39 2.16 14.48
CA VAL A 117 26.81 1.77 14.39
C VAL A 117 27.68 2.87 14.96
N THR A 118 27.37 4.14 14.67
CA THR A 118 28.08 5.30 15.23
C THR A 118 27.99 5.31 16.76
N ALA A 119 26.79 5.16 17.33
CA ALA A 119 26.60 5.11 18.77
C ALA A 119 27.33 3.92 19.43
N ALA A 120 27.29 2.74 18.79
CA ALA A 120 27.97 1.55 19.28
C ALA A 120 29.50 1.68 19.22
N SER A 121 30.03 2.23 18.12
CA SER A 121 31.45 2.48 17.92
C SER A 121 31.98 3.56 18.86
N LEU A 122 31.21 4.63 19.09
CA LEU A 122 31.56 5.66 20.06
C LEU A 122 31.60 5.10 21.48
N ALA A 123 30.62 4.29 21.87
CA ALA A 123 30.63 3.62 23.17
C ALA A 123 31.89 2.76 23.35
N ARG A 124 32.25 1.97 22.33
CA ARG A 124 33.48 1.15 22.34
C ARG A 124 34.75 2.01 22.39
N ALA A 125 34.83 3.08 21.61
CA ALA A 125 35.96 4.00 21.60
C ALA A 125 36.19 4.65 22.98
N LEU A 126 35.11 4.93 23.71
CA LEU A 126 35.12 5.43 25.08
C LEU A 126 35.34 4.33 26.15
N GLY A 127 35.65 3.09 25.74
CA GLY A 127 35.87 1.96 26.66
C GLY A 127 34.61 1.46 27.36
N ARG A 128 33.41 1.75 26.82
CA ARG A 128 32.11 1.32 27.36
C ARG A 128 31.51 0.20 26.52
N SER A 129 30.78 -0.70 27.18
CA SER A 129 30.01 -1.74 26.49
C SER A 129 28.79 -1.13 25.78
N PRO A 130 28.65 -1.28 24.45
CA PRO A 130 27.50 -0.77 23.73
C PRO A 130 26.25 -1.53 24.16
N SER A 131 25.21 -0.79 24.55
CA SER A 131 23.89 -1.36 24.83
C SER A 131 23.02 -1.23 23.58
N PRO A 132 22.44 -2.33 23.04
CA PRO A 132 21.58 -2.26 21.86
C PRO A 132 20.43 -1.27 22.03
N ALA A 133 19.80 -1.24 23.21
CA ALA A 133 18.69 -0.31 23.51
C ALA A 133 19.13 1.15 23.51
N ARG A 134 20.28 1.48 24.09
CA ARG A 134 20.81 2.86 24.07
C ARG A 134 21.24 3.29 22.67
N CYS A 135 21.84 2.38 21.89
CA CYS A 135 22.23 2.68 20.51
C CYS A 135 20.99 2.89 19.63
N PHE A 136 19.95 2.08 19.82
CA PHE A 136 18.68 2.23 19.13
C PHE A 136 18.00 3.57 19.48
N ALA A 137 17.85 3.88 20.77
CA ALA A 137 17.28 5.16 21.21
C ALA A 137 18.07 6.35 20.66
N ALA A 138 19.42 6.30 20.73
CA ALA A 138 20.27 7.35 20.15
C ALA A 138 20.05 7.51 18.64
N SER A 139 19.86 6.42 17.90
CA SER A 139 19.58 6.48 16.45
C SER A 139 18.23 7.13 16.13
N LEU A 140 17.20 6.90 16.96
CA LEU A 140 15.90 7.55 16.81
C LEU A 140 16.00 9.05 17.07
N PHE A 141 16.65 9.43 18.17
CA PHE A 141 16.86 10.84 18.49
C PHE A 141 17.69 11.55 17.42
N ALA A 142 18.78 10.93 16.95
CA ALA A 142 19.63 11.51 15.91
C ALA A 142 18.86 11.69 14.59
N GLY A 143 18.08 10.69 14.18
CA GLY A 143 17.27 10.76 12.96
C GLY A 143 16.28 11.92 13.00
N VAL A 144 15.47 12.00 14.06
CA VAL A 144 14.45 13.06 14.25
C VAL A 144 15.08 14.44 14.44
N PHE A 145 16.23 14.52 15.10
CA PHE A 145 16.94 15.77 15.32
C PHE A 145 17.52 16.35 14.03
N VAL A 146 18.06 15.49 13.14
CA VAL A 146 18.62 15.90 11.85
C VAL A 146 17.52 16.22 10.85
N ASP A 147 16.52 15.35 10.76
CA ASP A 147 15.36 15.52 9.88
C ASP A 147 14.07 15.13 10.62
N PRO A 148 13.26 16.13 11.06
CA PRO A 148 11.96 15.87 11.66
C PRO A 148 11.01 15.07 10.76
N LEU A 149 11.19 15.14 9.43
CA LEU A 149 10.39 14.39 8.46
C LEU A 149 10.78 12.90 8.39
N ALA A 150 11.88 12.48 9.02
CA ALA A 150 12.27 11.07 9.09
C ALA A 150 11.18 10.18 9.73
N LEU A 151 10.29 10.75 10.56
CA LEU A 151 9.14 10.03 11.12
C LEU A 151 8.08 9.67 10.08
N LEU A 152 8.04 10.39 8.96
CA LEU A 152 7.13 10.16 7.84
C LEU A 152 7.76 9.25 6.77
N ASP A 153 9.08 9.02 6.84
CA ASP A 153 9.75 8.05 5.97
C ASP A 153 9.38 6.62 6.37
N LEU A 154 8.68 5.93 5.46
CA LEU A 154 8.22 4.57 5.68
C LEU A 154 9.38 3.60 5.91
N SER A 155 10.53 3.82 5.27
CA SER A 155 11.71 2.97 5.43
C SER A 155 12.31 3.10 6.84
N PHE A 156 12.43 4.32 7.36
CA PHE A 156 12.86 4.60 8.73
C PHE A 156 11.88 4.02 9.75
N ALA A 157 10.57 4.23 9.56
CA ALA A 157 9.52 3.76 10.45
C ALA A 157 9.47 2.22 10.53
N LEU A 158 9.46 1.53 9.38
CA LEU A 158 9.45 0.06 9.33
C LEU A 158 10.74 -0.53 9.91
N SER A 159 11.92 0.05 9.62
CA SER A 159 13.20 -0.41 10.16
C SER A 159 13.29 -0.26 11.68
N SER A 160 12.71 0.83 12.21
CA SER A 160 12.62 1.09 13.64
C SER A 160 11.65 0.13 14.34
N ALA A 161 10.48 -0.10 13.76
CA ALA A 161 9.50 -1.07 14.25
C ALA A 161 10.07 -2.50 14.23
N ALA A 162 10.70 -2.93 13.14
CA ALA A 162 11.35 -4.22 13.04
C ALA A 162 12.43 -4.40 14.12
N THR A 163 13.29 -3.40 14.32
CA THR A 163 14.36 -3.46 15.34
C THR A 163 13.78 -3.57 16.75
N LEU A 164 12.73 -2.80 17.05
CA LEU A 164 12.04 -2.90 18.34
C LEU A 164 11.40 -4.29 18.53
N GLY A 165 10.75 -4.84 17.49
CA GLY A 165 10.18 -6.19 17.49
C GLY A 165 11.22 -7.28 17.69
N LEU A 166 12.38 -7.18 17.03
CA LEU A 166 13.50 -8.09 17.23
C LEU A 166 14.05 -8.04 18.66
N MET A 167 14.08 -6.86 19.29
CA MET A 167 14.57 -6.70 20.67
C MET A 167 13.57 -7.18 21.73
N THR A 168 12.27 -7.06 21.48
CA THR A 168 11.23 -7.26 22.50
C THR A 168 10.38 -8.52 22.30
N LEU A 169 10.08 -8.92 21.06
CA LEU A 169 9.12 -9.98 20.75
C LEU A 169 9.78 -11.30 20.34
N SER A 170 10.98 -11.28 19.75
CA SER A 170 11.66 -12.49 19.25
C SER A 170 11.83 -13.57 20.32
N ARG A 171 12.34 -13.22 21.51
CA ARG A 171 12.58 -14.16 22.62
C ARG A 171 11.28 -14.73 23.21
N PRO A 172 10.26 -13.91 23.57
CA PRO A 172 8.97 -14.44 23.99
C PRO A 172 8.36 -15.41 22.97
N ILE A 173 8.39 -15.07 21.68
CA ILE A 173 7.84 -15.93 20.62
C ILE A 173 8.61 -17.24 20.54
N ALA A 174 9.95 -17.21 20.55
CA ALA A 174 10.78 -18.40 20.55
C ALA A 174 10.44 -19.33 21.73
N SER A 175 10.27 -18.77 22.93
CA SER A 175 9.89 -19.54 24.11
C SER A 175 8.51 -20.19 23.99
N LEU A 176 7.54 -19.50 23.37
CA LEU A 176 6.17 -19.99 23.18
C LEU A 176 6.10 -21.18 22.21
N ILE A 177 6.91 -21.16 21.14
CA ILE A 177 6.93 -22.23 20.13
C ILE A 177 7.91 -23.36 20.47
N GLY A 178 8.47 -23.38 21.69
CA GLY A 178 9.44 -24.40 22.10
C GLY A 178 10.76 -24.34 21.34
N ALA A 179 11.08 -23.20 20.71
CA ALA A 179 12.35 -22.92 20.05
C ALA A 179 13.21 -21.92 20.84
N GLY A 180 12.87 -21.73 22.12
CA GLY A 180 13.61 -20.83 23.01
C GLY A 180 15.06 -21.30 23.14
N PRO A 181 16.02 -20.36 23.27
CA PRO A 181 17.39 -20.74 23.54
C PRO A 181 17.41 -21.56 24.83
N ALA A 182 18.12 -22.69 24.83
CA ALA A 182 18.76 -23.13 26.06
C ALA A 182 19.58 -21.92 26.54
N ASP A 183 19.20 -21.35 27.68
CA ASP A 183 19.85 -20.18 28.25
C ASP A 183 21.37 -20.40 28.28
N PRO A 184 22.20 -19.67 27.50
CA PRO A 184 23.64 -19.91 27.45
C PRO A 184 24.33 -19.62 28.80
N LEU A 185 23.63 -18.93 29.71
CA LEU A 185 24.13 -18.52 31.03
C LEU A 185 23.54 -19.34 32.18
N ARG A 186 22.60 -20.26 31.93
CA ARG A 186 22.23 -21.31 32.88
C ARG A 186 22.91 -22.61 32.48
N LEU A 187 24.18 -22.71 32.85
CA LEU A 187 24.99 -23.92 32.77
C LEU A 187 24.59 -25.01 33.80
N GLU A 188 23.46 -24.86 34.50
CA GLU A 188 23.18 -25.68 35.69
C GLU A 188 22.20 -26.84 35.53
N ASP A 189 21.65 -27.13 34.35
CA ASP A 189 20.91 -28.39 34.16
C ASP A 189 21.12 -28.97 32.76
N VAL A 190 22.37 -29.34 32.46
CA VAL A 190 22.65 -30.26 31.34
C VAL A 190 22.43 -31.68 31.86
N SER A 191 21.17 -32.14 31.79
CA SER A 191 20.93 -33.57 31.64
C SER A 191 21.63 -34.02 30.35
N THR A 192 22.48 -35.04 30.47
CA THR A 192 23.43 -35.61 29.50
C THR A 192 22.81 -36.29 28.28
N THR A 193 21.71 -35.77 27.73
CA THR A 193 21.13 -36.26 26.47
C THR A 193 21.42 -35.29 25.35
N ASP A 194 22.29 -35.72 24.42
CA ASP A 194 22.49 -35.02 23.15
C ASP A 194 21.11 -34.79 22.50
N PRO A 195 20.68 -33.54 22.27
CA PRO A 195 19.38 -33.28 21.68
C PRO A 195 19.28 -34.00 20.34
N SER A 196 18.21 -34.77 20.14
CA SER A 196 17.95 -35.45 18.87
C SER A 196 18.14 -34.50 17.69
N PHE A 197 18.64 -35.03 16.56
CA PHE A 197 18.86 -34.23 15.34
C PHE A 197 17.68 -33.30 15.02
N TYR A 198 16.45 -33.80 15.17
CA TYR A 198 15.21 -33.04 15.01
C TYR A 198 15.07 -31.85 15.96
N LYS A 199 15.45 -31.99 17.24
CA LYS A 199 15.42 -30.88 18.20
C LYS A 199 16.43 -29.80 17.85
N ARG A 200 17.63 -30.16 17.37
CA ARG A 200 18.62 -29.19 16.87
C ARG A 200 18.12 -28.43 15.65
N VAL A 201 17.55 -29.12 14.67
CA VAL A 201 16.95 -28.49 13.50
C VAL A 201 15.80 -27.55 13.91
N TRP A 202 14.92 -27.99 14.81
CA TRP A 202 13.81 -27.17 15.32
C TRP A 202 14.28 -25.91 16.04
N MET A 203 15.34 -25.98 16.85
CA MET A 203 15.86 -24.78 17.54
C MET A 203 16.35 -23.72 16.54
N HIS A 204 16.97 -24.12 15.42
CA HIS A 204 17.41 -23.17 14.40
C HIS A 204 16.24 -22.62 13.58
N VAL A 205 15.38 -23.51 13.07
CA VAL A 205 14.21 -23.13 12.25
C VAL A 205 13.22 -22.31 13.07
N GLY A 206 12.85 -22.78 14.24
CA GLY A 206 11.94 -22.08 15.15
C GLY A 206 12.54 -20.76 15.64
N GLY A 207 13.85 -20.69 15.89
CA GLY A 207 14.53 -19.43 16.20
C GLY A 207 14.39 -18.40 15.08
N ALA A 208 14.66 -18.80 13.83
CA ALA A 208 14.52 -17.94 12.65
C ALA A 208 13.06 -17.49 12.42
N MET A 209 12.11 -18.40 12.62
CA MET A 209 10.67 -18.09 12.59
C MET A 209 10.30 -17.08 13.67
N ALA A 210 10.81 -17.23 14.89
CA ALA A 210 10.50 -16.32 16.00
C ALA A 210 11.04 -14.91 15.76
N THR A 211 12.25 -14.76 15.19
CA THR A 211 12.77 -13.45 14.76
C THR A 211 11.91 -12.83 13.66
N THR A 212 11.53 -13.63 12.65
CA THR A 212 10.68 -13.15 11.55
C THR A 212 9.32 -12.70 12.06
N LEU A 213 8.66 -13.51 12.89
CA LEU A 213 7.39 -13.17 13.52
C LEU A 213 7.51 -11.93 14.41
N GLY A 214 8.58 -11.81 15.19
CA GLY A 214 8.82 -10.63 16.03
C GLY A 214 8.92 -9.34 15.24
N ALA A 215 9.64 -9.35 14.11
CA ALA A 215 9.72 -8.20 13.21
C ALA A 215 8.38 -7.93 12.50
N THR A 216 7.75 -8.95 11.94
CA THR A 216 6.48 -8.83 11.21
C THR A 216 5.36 -8.30 12.10
N ILE A 217 5.23 -8.80 13.33
CA ILE A 217 4.19 -8.33 14.28
C ILE A 217 4.41 -6.85 14.61
N ALA A 218 5.66 -6.42 14.82
CA ALA A 218 5.96 -5.02 15.11
C ALA A 218 5.73 -4.10 13.90
N CYS A 219 6.00 -4.57 12.68
CA CYS A 219 5.78 -3.82 11.44
C CYS A 219 4.33 -3.83 10.95
N ALA A 220 3.53 -4.84 11.33
CA ALA A 220 2.18 -5.05 10.81
C ALA A 220 1.28 -3.82 10.86
N PRO A 221 1.23 -3.01 11.95
CA PRO A 221 0.37 -1.84 12.01
C PRO A 221 0.71 -0.79 10.92
N LEU A 222 2.01 -0.61 10.65
CA LEU A 222 2.49 0.28 9.60
C LEU A 222 2.20 -0.32 8.21
N ILE A 223 2.51 -1.61 8.02
CA ILE A 223 2.27 -2.30 6.74
C ILE A 223 0.79 -2.24 6.36
N ILE A 224 -0.14 -2.54 7.27
CA ILE A 224 -1.58 -2.54 6.97
C ILE A 224 -2.11 -1.11 6.74
N SER A 225 -1.46 -0.09 7.31
CA SER A 225 -1.82 1.31 7.04
C SER A 225 -1.43 1.79 5.63
N THR A 226 -0.39 1.20 5.03
CA THR A 226 0.14 1.61 3.72
C THR A 226 -0.10 0.59 2.60
N SER A 227 -0.35 -0.67 2.96
CA SER A 227 -0.60 -1.79 2.06
C SER A 227 -1.95 -2.40 2.40
N PRO A 228 -2.76 -2.75 1.39
CA PRO A 228 -4.11 -3.22 1.63
C PRO A 228 -4.14 -4.73 1.98
N THR A 229 -2.96 -5.33 2.19
CA THR A 229 -2.77 -6.75 2.52
C THR A 229 -1.59 -6.97 3.46
N LEU A 230 -1.70 -8.01 4.31
CA LEU A 230 -0.62 -8.52 5.13
C LEU A 230 -0.05 -9.80 4.49
N PRO A 231 1.25 -9.85 4.18
CA PRO A 231 1.89 -10.99 3.52
C PRO A 231 2.09 -12.16 4.50
N ALA A 232 1.06 -12.97 4.71
CA ALA A 232 1.10 -14.10 5.64
C ALA A 232 2.06 -15.21 5.18
N ALA A 233 2.14 -15.45 3.86
CA ALA A 233 3.14 -16.36 3.26
C ALA A 233 4.59 -15.94 3.56
N GLY A 234 4.83 -14.67 3.91
CA GLY A 234 6.16 -14.12 4.14
C GLY A 234 6.94 -14.78 5.26
N VAL A 235 6.28 -15.34 6.28
CA VAL A 235 6.99 -16.03 7.39
C VAL A 235 7.71 -17.28 6.87
N LEU A 236 7.03 -18.08 6.05
CA LEU A 236 7.61 -19.29 5.46
C LEU A 236 8.57 -18.95 4.32
N ALA A 237 8.20 -17.98 3.49
CA ALA A 237 9.06 -17.53 2.39
C ALA A 237 10.40 -17.00 2.92
N ASN A 238 10.40 -16.23 4.03
CA ASN A 238 11.61 -15.71 4.66
C ASN A 238 12.55 -16.82 5.17
N LEU A 239 12.03 -17.96 5.59
CA LEU A 239 12.86 -19.07 6.07
C LEU A 239 13.83 -19.58 4.98
N VAL A 240 13.46 -19.45 3.71
CA VAL A 240 14.27 -19.85 2.56
C VAL A 240 14.92 -18.63 1.88
N ALA A 241 14.15 -17.57 1.68
CA ALA A 241 14.59 -16.38 0.96
C ALA A 241 15.64 -15.58 1.75
N ALA A 242 15.51 -15.44 3.07
CA ALA A 242 16.44 -14.64 3.85
C ALA A 242 17.86 -15.25 3.89
N PRO A 243 18.06 -16.57 4.10
CA PRO A 243 19.38 -17.17 3.95
C PRO A 243 19.99 -16.97 2.55
N LEU A 244 19.20 -17.17 1.48
CA LEU A 244 19.68 -16.97 0.11
C LEU A 244 20.03 -15.50 -0.17
N GLY A 245 19.22 -14.56 0.31
CA GLY A 245 19.42 -13.13 0.14
C GLY A 245 20.57 -12.58 1.00
N GLU A 246 20.49 -12.74 2.32
CA GLU A 246 21.40 -12.08 3.24
C GLU A 246 22.74 -12.82 3.42
N ALA A 247 22.76 -14.16 3.38
CA ALA A 247 23.99 -14.93 3.59
C ALA A 247 24.76 -15.21 2.31
N PHE A 248 24.08 -15.29 1.16
CA PHE A 248 24.71 -15.56 -0.13
C PHE A 248 24.63 -14.36 -1.09
N ALA A 249 23.44 -13.85 -1.42
CA ALA A 249 23.35 -12.79 -2.42
C ALA A 249 24.11 -11.53 -2.00
N LEU A 250 23.89 -11.04 -0.78
CA LEU A 250 24.51 -9.80 -0.30
C LEU A 250 26.04 -9.87 -0.25
N PRO A 251 26.69 -10.82 0.47
CA PRO A 251 28.14 -10.77 0.61
C PRO A 251 28.85 -10.90 -0.73
N PHE A 252 28.33 -11.73 -1.63
CA PHE A 252 28.86 -11.88 -2.97
C PHE A 252 28.56 -10.68 -3.88
N ALA A 253 27.44 -9.99 -3.68
CA ALA A 253 27.14 -8.75 -4.40
C ALA A 253 28.05 -7.58 -3.95
N LEU A 254 28.32 -7.47 -2.65
CA LEU A 254 29.29 -6.50 -2.12
C LEU A 254 30.73 -6.84 -2.56
N LEU A 255 31.08 -8.13 -2.54
CA LEU A 255 32.38 -8.59 -3.02
C LEU A 255 32.55 -8.32 -4.52
N HIS A 256 31.51 -8.57 -5.32
CA HIS A 256 31.45 -8.21 -6.75
C HIS A 256 31.77 -6.73 -6.98
N ALA A 257 31.18 -5.82 -6.19
CA ALA A 257 31.42 -4.39 -6.31
C ALA A 257 32.89 -3.99 -6.08
N VAL A 258 33.63 -4.73 -5.25
CA VAL A 258 35.06 -4.47 -4.95
C VAL A 258 35.99 -5.23 -5.89
N LEU A 259 35.57 -6.39 -6.42
CA LEU A 259 36.37 -7.25 -7.28
C LEU A 259 36.42 -6.82 -8.75
N SER A 260 35.91 -5.65 -9.12
CA SER A 260 35.90 -5.18 -10.52
C SER A 260 37.29 -5.10 -11.18
N LEU A 261 38.35 -5.12 -10.39
CA LEU A 261 39.75 -5.13 -10.87
C LEU A 261 40.26 -6.54 -11.22
N VAL A 262 39.54 -7.60 -10.86
CA VAL A 262 39.94 -9.01 -11.09
C VAL A 262 38.78 -9.74 -11.79
N PRO A 263 38.65 -9.64 -13.13
CA PRO A 263 37.47 -10.09 -13.87
C PRO A 263 37.03 -11.55 -13.64
N PRO A 264 37.93 -12.55 -13.50
CA PRO A 264 37.50 -13.92 -13.20
C PRO A 264 36.82 -14.06 -11.84
N LEU A 265 37.35 -13.39 -10.80
CA LEU A 265 36.79 -13.44 -9.45
C LEU A 265 35.49 -12.61 -9.38
N GLU A 266 35.45 -11.48 -10.08
CA GLU A 266 34.24 -10.67 -10.25
C GLU A 266 33.10 -11.51 -10.85
N ARG A 267 33.36 -12.21 -11.95
CA ARG A 267 32.35 -13.06 -12.60
C ARG A 267 31.91 -14.22 -11.70
N GLY A 268 32.83 -14.81 -10.94
CA GLY A 268 32.51 -15.82 -9.94
C GLY A 268 31.58 -15.29 -8.85
N ALA A 269 31.88 -14.09 -8.33
CA ALA A 269 31.03 -13.43 -7.34
C ALA A 269 29.66 -13.03 -7.91
N ALA A 270 29.62 -12.49 -9.13
CA ALA A 270 28.40 -12.18 -9.84
C ALA A 270 27.53 -13.41 -10.07
N PHE A 271 28.13 -14.55 -10.44
CA PHE A 271 27.41 -15.80 -10.65
C PHE A 271 26.70 -16.28 -9.38
N VAL A 272 27.39 -16.28 -8.23
CA VAL A 272 26.80 -16.68 -6.95
C VAL A 272 25.73 -15.69 -6.49
N ALA A 273 26.01 -14.38 -6.60
CA ALA A 273 25.06 -13.34 -6.23
C ALA A 273 23.78 -13.39 -7.09
N ALA A 274 23.93 -13.39 -8.42
CA ALA A 274 22.81 -13.45 -9.36
C ALA A 274 22.04 -14.78 -9.23
N GLY A 275 22.73 -15.91 -9.06
CA GLY A 275 22.09 -17.21 -8.84
C GLY A 275 21.23 -17.23 -7.57
N SER A 276 21.75 -16.66 -6.48
CA SER A 276 21.02 -16.55 -5.20
C SER A 276 19.81 -15.62 -5.32
N LEU A 277 19.95 -14.48 -6.00
CA LEU A 277 18.83 -13.56 -6.27
C LEU A 277 17.74 -14.18 -7.13
N ARG A 278 18.09 -14.99 -8.13
CA ARG A 278 17.11 -15.77 -8.91
C ARG A 278 16.39 -16.79 -8.03
N GLY A 279 17.10 -17.43 -7.10
CA GLY A 279 16.50 -18.29 -6.09
C GLY A 279 15.49 -17.55 -5.21
N VAL A 280 15.83 -16.35 -4.73
CA VAL A 280 14.91 -15.49 -3.98
C VAL A 280 13.68 -15.12 -4.81
N LEU A 281 13.87 -14.72 -6.07
CA LEU A 281 12.77 -14.39 -6.99
C LEU A 281 11.85 -15.59 -7.23
N LEU A 282 12.43 -16.80 -7.37
CA LEU A 282 11.66 -18.03 -7.51
C LEU A 282 10.81 -18.30 -6.26
N VAL A 283 11.38 -18.15 -5.06
CA VAL A 283 10.64 -18.28 -3.79
C VAL A 283 9.52 -17.24 -3.70
N ALA A 284 9.77 -16.00 -4.10
CA ALA A 284 8.76 -14.94 -4.13
C ALA A 284 7.59 -15.29 -5.08
N ARG A 285 7.89 -15.73 -6.30
CA ARG A 285 6.87 -16.15 -7.27
C ARG A 285 6.09 -17.37 -6.81
N ALA A 286 6.77 -18.37 -6.24
CA ALA A 286 6.13 -19.57 -5.70
C ALA A 286 5.22 -19.25 -4.50
N ALA A 287 5.68 -18.41 -3.57
CA ALA A 287 4.88 -17.97 -2.43
C ALA A 287 3.67 -17.12 -2.87
N ARG A 288 3.82 -16.24 -3.87
CA ARG A 288 2.69 -15.52 -4.47
C ARG A 288 1.65 -16.48 -5.05
N ALA A 289 2.07 -17.54 -5.74
CA ALA A 289 1.17 -18.51 -6.35
C ALA A 289 0.29 -19.27 -5.32
N THR A 290 0.69 -19.32 -4.05
CA THR A 290 -0.15 -19.89 -2.97
C THR A 290 -1.39 -19.04 -2.67
N GLY A 291 -1.40 -17.76 -3.05
CA GLY A 291 -2.48 -16.83 -2.75
C GLY A 291 -2.66 -16.53 -1.25
N PHE A 292 -1.73 -16.96 -0.38
CA PHE A 292 -1.87 -16.82 1.07
C PHE A 292 -1.52 -15.41 1.55
N VAL A 293 -2.44 -14.50 1.26
CA VAL A 293 -2.37 -13.08 1.58
C VAL A 293 -3.60 -12.75 2.44
N LEU A 294 -3.39 -12.12 3.60
CA LEU A 294 -4.49 -11.71 4.44
C LEU A 294 -4.96 -10.31 4.01
N PRO A 295 -6.16 -10.14 3.43
CA PRO A 295 -6.72 -8.81 3.22
C PRO A 295 -7.13 -8.26 4.59
N LEU A 296 -6.35 -7.29 5.09
CA LEU A 296 -6.69 -6.57 6.31
C LEU A 296 -7.07 -5.14 5.92
N PRO A 297 -8.19 -4.64 6.44
CA PRO A 297 -8.58 -3.26 6.23
C PRO A 297 -7.59 -2.32 6.95
N PRO A 298 -7.39 -1.09 6.44
CA PRO A 298 -6.51 -0.14 7.08
C PRO A 298 -6.96 0.13 8.53
N PRO A 299 -6.05 0.09 9.52
CA PRO A 299 -6.40 0.32 10.92
C PRO A 299 -6.78 1.79 11.12
N SER A 300 -7.83 2.03 11.91
CA SER A 300 -8.16 3.39 12.35
C SER A 300 -7.13 3.87 13.38
N GLY A 301 -7.03 5.19 13.59
CA GLY A 301 -6.20 5.74 14.67
C GLY A 301 -6.57 5.18 16.05
N ALA A 302 -7.86 4.92 16.29
CA ALA A 302 -8.32 4.26 17.51
C ALA A 302 -7.82 2.81 17.60
N THR A 303 -7.86 2.06 16.49
CA THR A 303 -7.33 0.69 16.42
C THR A 303 -5.83 0.66 16.77
N LEU A 304 -5.05 1.59 16.21
CA LEU A 304 -3.63 1.72 16.49
C LEU A 304 -3.36 2.11 17.95
N ALA A 305 -4.14 3.06 18.49
CA ALA A 305 -4.02 3.48 19.89
C ALA A 305 -4.31 2.34 20.86
N VAL A 306 -5.40 1.60 20.64
CA VAL A 306 -5.75 0.43 21.45
C VAL A 306 -4.66 -0.61 21.38
N LEU A 307 -4.16 -0.93 20.19
CA LEU A 307 -3.07 -1.89 20.02
C LEU A 307 -1.81 -1.44 20.78
N ALA A 308 -1.40 -0.18 20.64
CA ALA A 308 -0.24 0.37 21.32
C ALA A 308 -0.40 0.30 22.85
N ILE A 309 -1.53 0.75 23.38
CA ILE A 309 -1.83 0.72 24.82
C ILE A 309 -1.84 -0.72 25.34
N SER A 310 -2.51 -1.65 24.65
CA SER A 310 -2.56 -3.06 25.05
C SER A 310 -1.19 -3.72 25.06
N VAL A 311 -0.33 -3.43 24.07
CA VAL A 311 1.05 -3.93 24.03
C VAL A 311 1.87 -3.33 25.16
N THR A 312 1.83 -2.00 25.37
CA THR A 312 2.57 -1.34 26.45
C THR A 312 2.16 -1.87 27.81
N LEU A 313 0.86 -2.02 28.08
CA LEU A 313 0.36 -2.59 29.33
C LEU A 313 0.79 -4.05 29.50
N ALA A 314 0.74 -4.85 28.44
CA ALA A 314 1.17 -6.25 28.49
C ALA A 314 2.67 -6.39 28.78
N LEU A 315 3.50 -5.48 28.27
CA LEU A 315 4.95 -5.44 28.51
C LEU A 315 5.30 -4.88 29.90
N ALA A 316 4.53 -3.89 30.40
CA ALA A 316 4.74 -3.29 31.72
C ALA A 316 4.22 -4.17 32.87
N ALA A 317 3.25 -5.05 32.61
CA ALA A 317 2.63 -5.89 33.62
C ALA A 317 3.58 -7.01 34.11
N THR A 318 3.94 -6.96 35.39
CA THR A 318 4.75 -8.00 36.05
C THR A 318 3.94 -9.24 36.43
N ARG A 319 2.64 -9.08 36.72
CA ARG A 319 1.74 -10.19 37.09
C ARG A 319 1.08 -10.79 35.85
N ARG A 320 1.21 -12.12 35.68
CA ARG A 320 0.61 -12.86 34.54
C ARG A 320 -0.89 -12.62 34.38
N ALA A 321 -1.65 -12.56 35.48
CA ALA A 321 -3.09 -12.32 35.44
C ALA A 321 -3.44 -10.95 34.86
N VAL A 322 -2.75 -9.89 35.29
CA VAL A 322 -2.95 -8.51 34.77
C VAL A 322 -2.58 -8.43 33.30
N ARG A 323 -1.48 -9.09 32.90
CA ARG A 323 -1.08 -9.18 31.50
C ARG A 323 -2.14 -9.86 30.63
N LEU A 324 -2.66 -11.01 31.06
CA LEU A 324 -3.70 -11.73 30.32
C LEU A 324 -5.01 -10.93 30.23
N PHE A 325 -5.41 -10.29 31.33
CA PHE A 325 -6.57 -9.41 31.35
C PHE A 325 -6.41 -8.24 30.38
N GLY A 326 -5.26 -7.55 30.39
CA GLY A 326 -4.98 -6.45 29.47
C GLY A 326 -4.99 -6.87 28.00
N VAL A 327 -4.45 -8.06 27.68
CA VAL A 327 -4.53 -8.65 26.34
C VAL A 327 -5.98 -8.94 25.96
N PHE A 328 -6.76 -9.60 26.83
CA PHE A 328 -8.16 -9.93 26.55
C PHE A 328 -9.04 -8.69 26.37
N ALA A 329 -8.89 -7.69 27.26
CA ALA A 329 -9.59 -6.41 27.16
C ALA A 329 -9.21 -5.67 25.87
N GLY A 330 -7.93 -5.69 25.49
CA GLY A 330 -7.46 -5.16 24.21
C GLY A 330 -8.11 -5.84 23.01
N VAL A 331 -8.13 -7.17 22.98
CA VAL A 331 -8.78 -7.95 21.91
C VAL A 331 -10.29 -7.66 21.85
N ALA A 332 -10.97 -7.60 23.00
CA ALA A 332 -12.39 -7.28 23.06
C ALA A 332 -12.68 -5.86 22.52
N LEU A 333 -11.85 -4.88 22.87
CA LEU A 333 -11.99 -3.50 22.38
C LEU A 333 -11.70 -3.40 20.88
N LEU A 334 -10.70 -4.12 20.37
CA LEU A 334 -10.46 -4.24 18.92
C LEU A 334 -11.66 -4.87 18.20
N GLY A 335 -12.28 -5.91 18.80
CA GLY A 335 -13.51 -6.51 18.28
C GLY A 335 -14.68 -5.52 18.23
N ALA A 336 -14.87 -4.73 19.29
CA ALA A 336 -15.90 -3.69 19.32
C ALA A 336 -15.65 -2.59 18.28
N LEU A 337 -14.40 -2.17 18.08
CA LEU A 337 -14.03 -1.22 17.04
C LEU A 337 -14.27 -1.76 15.63
N GLU A 338 -14.00 -3.05 15.39
CA GLU A 338 -14.29 -3.70 14.12
C GLU A 338 -15.79 -3.77 13.83
N LEU A 339 -16.61 -4.11 14.83
CA LEU A 339 -18.07 -4.11 14.69
C LEU A 339 -18.60 -2.71 14.36
N ARG A 340 -18.12 -1.69 15.08
CA ARG A 340 -18.47 -0.28 14.79
C ARG A 340 -18.02 0.14 13.38
N ALA A 341 -16.84 -0.30 12.93
CA ALA A 341 -16.33 0.02 11.59
C ALA A 341 -17.18 -0.63 10.49
N ARG A 342 -17.66 -1.86 10.70
CA ARG A 342 -18.59 -2.54 9.78
C ARG A 342 -19.92 -1.81 9.68
N ASP A 343 -20.48 -1.43 10.82
CA ASP A 343 -21.73 -0.69 10.91
C ASP A 343 -21.64 0.67 10.20
N ALA A 344 -20.59 1.45 10.50
CA ALA A 344 -20.35 2.73 9.84
C ALA A 344 -20.05 2.59 8.33
N GLY A 345 -19.41 1.49 7.93
CA GLY A 345 -19.10 1.17 6.53
C GLY A 345 -20.32 0.77 5.70
N ARG A 346 -21.36 0.21 6.35
CA ARG A 346 -22.59 -0.29 5.72
C ARG A 346 -23.82 0.34 6.41
N PRO A 347 -24.01 1.66 6.30
CA PRO A 347 -25.16 2.32 6.89
C PRO A 347 -26.45 1.73 6.34
N THR A 348 -27.49 1.74 7.17
CA THR A 348 -28.83 1.28 6.83
C THR A 348 -29.85 2.37 7.13
N GLY A 349 -31.02 2.29 6.51
CA GLY A 349 -32.16 3.20 6.73
C GLY A 349 -32.08 4.55 6.02
N HIS A 350 -31.01 4.85 5.28
CA HIS A 350 -30.88 6.05 4.46
C HIS A 350 -30.00 5.77 3.23
N VAL A 351 -30.11 6.60 2.20
CA VAL A 351 -29.14 6.62 1.10
C VAL A 351 -27.97 7.49 1.51
N ARG A 352 -26.74 7.00 1.34
CA ARG A 352 -25.51 7.79 1.47
C ARG A 352 -24.76 7.81 0.14
N ILE A 353 -24.54 9.00 -0.40
CA ILE A 353 -23.76 9.23 -1.61
C ILE A 353 -22.40 9.78 -1.21
N SER A 354 -21.34 9.15 -1.70
CA SER A 354 -19.95 9.48 -1.44
C SER A 354 -19.22 9.71 -2.76
N VAL A 355 -18.98 10.97 -3.12
CA VAL A 355 -18.13 11.31 -4.28
C VAL A 355 -16.68 11.17 -3.84
N LEU A 356 -16.01 10.14 -4.33
CA LEU A 356 -14.65 9.78 -3.94
C LEU A 356 -13.63 10.70 -4.60
N ASP A 357 -12.58 11.05 -3.87
CA ASP A 357 -11.45 11.78 -4.43
C ASP A 357 -10.55 10.82 -5.21
N VAL A 358 -10.83 10.69 -6.51
CA VAL A 358 -10.06 9.89 -7.47
C VAL A 358 -9.14 10.74 -8.35
N GLY A 359 -8.92 12.01 -7.98
CA GLY A 359 -8.27 12.99 -8.83
C GLY A 359 -9.22 13.53 -9.91
N GLN A 360 -8.76 13.57 -11.16
CA GLN A 360 -9.62 13.96 -12.28
C GLN A 360 -10.37 12.73 -12.79
N GLY A 361 -11.70 12.76 -12.74
CA GLY A 361 -12.57 11.63 -13.03
C GLY A 361 -13.66 11.46 -11.97
N ASP A 362 -14.54 10.48 -12.16
CA ASP A 362 -15.62 10.18 -11.22
C ASP A 362 -15.47 8.80 -10.58
N SER A 363 -15.74 8.72 -9.28
CA SER A 363 -16.15 7.48 -8.63
C SER A 363 -17.08 7.81 -7.47
N ILE A 364 -18.29 7.27 -7.51
CA ILE A 364 -19.37 7.63 -6.60
C ILE A 364 -19.87 6.35 -5.93
N ALA A 365 -19.59 6.24 -4.64
CA ALA A 365 -20.04 5.15 -3.80
C ALA A 365 -21.43 5.48 -3.22
N VAL A 366 -22.41 4.64 -3.50
CA VAL A 366 -23.80 4.79 -3.06
C VAL A 366 -24.16 3.63 -2.13
N ASP A 367 -24.32 3.94 -0.85
CA ASP A 367 -24.85 3.00 0.14
C ASP A 367 -26.38 3.11 0.16
N LEU A 368 -27.07 1.97 0.01
CA LEU A 368 -28.52 1.88 -0.06
C LEU A 368 -29.13 1.51 1.32
N PRO A 369 -30.41 1.85 1.57
CA PRO A 369 -31.07 1.66 2.87
C PRO A 369 -31.01 0.26 3.49
N ASP A 370 -31.03 -0.81 2.70
CA ASP A 370 -30.94 -2.20 3.21
C ASP A 370 -29.49 -2.69 3.41
N GLY A 371 -28.50 -1.84 3.12
CA GLY A 371 -27.08 -2.17 3.17
C GLY A 371 -26.51 -2.71 1.86
N SER A 372 -27.29 -2.76 0.76
CA SER A 372 -26.76 -2.94 -0.59
C SER A 372 -25.86 -1.77 -1.01
N PHE A 373 -25.07 -2.00 -2.04
CA PHE A 373 -24.04 -1.06 -2.49
C PHE A 373 -24.02 -0.91 -4.01
N MET A 374 -24.05 0.33 -4.47
CA MET A 374 -23.90 0.70 -5.86
C MET A 374 -22.62 1.53 -6.03
N LEU A 375 -21.86 1.25 -7.08
CA LEU A 375 -20.67 2.01 -7.44
C LEU A 375 -20.88 2.58 -8.84
N VAL A 376 -20.93 3.91 -8.94
CA VAL A 376 -21.04 4.63 -10.22
C VAL A 376 -19.66 5.17 -10.57
N ASP A 377 -19.07 4.63 -11.63
CA ASP A 377 -17.69 4.90 -12.07
C ASP A 377 -16.60 4.54 -11.03
N GLY A 378 -15.37 4.41 -11.50
CA GLY A 378 -14.19 3.98 -10.73
C GLY A 378 -12.99 4.92 -10.85
N GLY A 379 -13.12 6.05 -11.54
CA GLY A 379 -12.04 6.98 -11.78
C GLY A 379 -11.02 6.46 -12.80
N GLY A 380 -9.97 7.23 -13.03
CA GLY A 380 -8.84 6.81 -13.85
C GLY A 380 -7.96 7.97 -14.28
N VAL A 381 -6.71 7.67 -14.63
CA VAL A 381 -5.79 8.69 -15.17
C VAL A 381 -5.36 8.24 -16.57
N PRO A 382 -5.89 8.86 -17.64
CA PRO A 382 -5.56 8.47 -19.01
C PRO A 382 -4.05 8.47 -19.26
N GLY A 383 -3.53 7.37 -19.80
CA GLY A 383 -2.11 7.21 -20.15
C GLY A 383 -1.15 7.09 -18.97
N SER A 384 -1.66 6.84 -17.75
CA SER A 384 -0.85 6.65 -16.55
C SER A 384 -0.82 5.18 -16.13
N ASP A 385 0.30 4.78 -15.53
CA ASP A 385 0.45 3.48 -14.85
C ASP A 385 -0.18 3.45 -13.46
N PHE A 386 -0.74 4.59 -13.02
CA PHE A 386 -1.43 4.70 -11.74
C PHE A 386 -2.84 4.09 -11.82
N ASP A 387 -2.98 2.87 -11.29
CA ASP A 387 -4.27 2.20 -11.14
C ASP A 387 -5.08 2.82 -9.99
N VAL A 388 -6.04 3.68 -10.34
CA VAL A 388 -6.97 4.33 -9.40
C VAL A 388 -7.84 3.32 -8.65
N GLY A 389 -8.23 2.23 -9.31
CA GLY A 389 -8.99 1.15 -8.70
C GLY A 389 -8.22 0.52 -7.54
N GLU A 390 -6.96 0.18 -7.77
CA GLU A 390 -6.10 -0.43 -6.75
C GLU A 390 -5.67 0.53 -5.65
N ARG A 391 -5.37 1.78 -6.01
CA ARG A 391 -4.71 2.75 -5.12
C ARG A 391 -5.69 3.64 -4.36
N VAL A 392 -6.94 3.79 -4.83
CA VAL A 392 -7.93 4.70 -4.25
C VAL A 392 -9.24 3.97 -3.93
N VAL A 393 -9.91 3.40 -4.94
CA VAL A 393 -11.25 2.83 -4.77
C VAL A 393 -11.23 1.60 -3.86
N MET A 394 -10.36 0.62 -4.13
CA MET A 394 -10.25 -0.59 -3.31
C MET A 394 -9.89 -0.31 -1.85
N PRO A 395 -8.94 0.59 -1.52
CA PRO A 395 -8.70 1.02 -0.14
C PRO A 395 -9.94 1.59 0.55
N VAL A 396 -10.72 2.44 -0.12
CA VAL A 396 -11.97 2.99 0.44
C VAL A 396 -13.00 1.88 0.68
N LEU A 397 -13.21 0.99 -0.28
CA LEU A 397 -14.16 -0.13 -0.15
C LEU A 397 -13.74 -1.10 0.96
N ARG A 398 -12.45 -1.41 1.10
CA ARG A 398 -11.91 -2.22 2.21
C ARG A 398 -12.08 -1.52 3.55
N ALA A 399 -11.82 -0.22 3.63
CA ALA A 399 -12.06 0.57 4.85
C ALA A 399 -13.54 0.51 5.27
N ARG A 400 -14.47 0.48 4.31
CA ARG A 400 -15.92 0.29 4.53
C ARG A 400 -16.36 -1.17 4.66
N ARG A 401 -15.43 -2.13 4.64
CA ARG A 401 -15.71 -3.58 4.72
C ARG A 401 -16.67 -4.06 3.62
N ARG A 402 -16.60 -3.43 2.44
CA ARG A 402 -17.38 -3.83 1.26
C ARG A 402 -16.65 -4.95 0.53
N THR A 403 -17.36 -6.07 0.36
CA THR A 403 -16.86 -7.26 -0.36
C THR A 403 -17.67 -7.54 -1.63
N ARG A 404 -18.74 -6.77 -1.86
CA ARG A 404 -19.69 -6.93 -2.95
C ARG A 404 -20.15 -5.56 -3.44
N ILE A 405 -20.36 -5.46 -4.75
CA ILE A 405 -21.03 -4.38 -5.45
C ILE A 405 -22.31 -4.97 -6.03
N ASP A 406 -23.48 -4.51 -5.58
CA ASP A 406 -24.75 -5.03 -6.09
C ASP A 406 -25.03 -4.50 -7.49
N VAL A 407 -24.74 -3.21 -7.74
CA VAL A 407 -24.85 -2.57 -9.05
C VAL A 407 -23.59 -1.76 -9.34
N ALA A 408 -22.87 -2.12 -10.39
CA ALA A 408 -21.78 -1.28 -10.92
C ALA A 408 -22.30 -0.52 -12.13
N VAL A 409 -22.08 0.79 -12.20
CA VAL A 409 -22.48 1.61 -13.34
C VAL A 409 -21.26 2.20 -14.00
N ILE A 410 -21.21 2.07 -15.33
CA ILE A 410 -20.27 2.79 -16.20
C ILE A 410 -21.09 3.90 -16.84
N SER A 411 -20.88 5.15 -16.44
CA SER A 411 -21.64 6.27 -16.97
C SER A 411 -21.38 6.45 -18.47
N HIS A 412 -20.13 6.37 -18.91
CA HIS A 412 -19.70 6.40 -20.30
C HIS A 412 -18.25 5.86 -20.43
N PRO A 413 -17.78 5.50 -21.64
CA PRO A 413 -16.51 4.77 -21.83
C PRO A 413 -15.24 5.63 -21.83
N HIS A 414 -15.17 6.71 -21.04
CA HIS A 414 -13.91 7.45 -20.86
C HIS A 414 -13.05 6.87 -19.73
N PRO A 415 -11.70 6.84 -19.88
CA PRO A 415 -10.83 6.17 -18.91
C PRO A 415 -10.89 6.76 -17.50
N ASP A 416 -11.16 8.05 -17.35
CA ASP A 416 -11.36 8.71 -16.06
C ASP A 416 -12.68 8.36 -15.37
N HIS A 417 -13.49 7.51 -16.00
CA HIS A 417 -14.71 6.93 -15.42
C HIS A 417 -14.56 5.41 -15.23
N TYR A 418 -14.15 4.65 -16.25
CA TYR A 418 -14.15 3.18 -16.15
C TYR A 418 -12.85 2.56 -15.65
N ALA A 419 -11.69 3.22 -15.76
CA ALA A 419 -10.40 2.51 -15.65
C ALA A 419 -10.20 1.88 -14.26
N GLY A 420 -10.60 2.55 -13.19
CA GLY A 420 -10.55 1.97 -11.84
C GLY A 420 -11.55 0.84 -11.60
N LEU A 421 -12.61 0.72 -12.41
CA LEU A 421 -13.55 -0.41 -12.35
C LEU A 421 -12.90 -1.71 -12.83
N VAL A 422 -11.91 -1.64 -13.73
CA VAL A 422 -11.19 -2.83 -14.24
C VAL A 422 -10.65 -3.67 -13.08
N THR A 423 -9.94 -3.03 -12.15
CA THR A 423 -9.39 -3.70 -10.97
C THR A 423 -10.44 -3.95 -9.91
N THR A 424 -11.38 -3.01 -9.71
CA THR A 424 -12.39 -3.11 -8.66
C THR A 424 -13.36 -4.27 -8.89
N LEU A 425 -13.91 -4.40 -10.11
CA LEU A 425 -14.86 -5.45 -10.46
C LEU A 425 -14.22 -6.83 -10.53
N ALA A 426 -12.93 -6.91 -10.91
CA ALA A 426 -12.18 -8.18 -10.90
C ALA A 426 -11.94 -8.74 -9.49
N ARG A 427 -11.98 -7.89 -8.45
CA ARG A 427 -11.64 -8.27 -7.06
C ARG A 427 -12.83 -8.45 -6.13
N LEU A 428 -14.02 -7.99 -6.52
CA LEU A 428 -15.22 -8.02 -5.69
C LEU A 428 -16.31 -8.90 -6.33
N ASP A 429 -17.23 -9.38 -5.50
CA ASP A 429 -18.47 -9.96 -6.00
C ASP A 429 -19.31 -8.85 -6.64
N VAL A 430 -19.88 -9.10 -7.82
CA VAL A 430 -20.63 -8.09 -8.59
C VAL A 430 -21.99 -8.69 -8.96
N GLY A 431 -23.06 -8.00 -8.57
CA GLY A 431 -24.44 -8.39 -8.85
C GLY A 431 -24.80 -8.19 -10.32
N GLU A 432 -24.73 -6.95 -10.81
CA GLU A 432 -24.91 -6.60 -12.23
C GLU A 432 -24.12 -5.35 -12.62
N ILE A 433 -23.90 -5.17 -13.93
CA ILE A 433 -23.22 -4.02 -14.52
C ILE A 433 -24.21 -3.27 -15.41
N TRP A 434 -24.33 -1.97 -15.24
CA TRP A 434 -25.09 -1.08 -16.13
C TRP A 434 -24.12 -0.33 -17.04
N ASP A 435 -24.34 -0.41 -18.36
CA ASP A 435 -23.51 0.27 -19.36
C ASP A 435 -24.38 0.82 -20.50
N THR A 436 -24.08 2.02 -20.99
CA THR A 436 -24.95 2.79 -21.90
C THR A 436 -25.10 2.18 -23.28
N GLY A 437 -24.17 1.31 -23.69
CA GLY A 437 -24.09 0.77 -25.05
C GLY A 437 -22.85 1.29 -25.77
N GLU A 438 -22.41 2.49 -25.39
CA GLU A 438 -21.30 3.19 -26.05
C GLU A 438 -19.97 2.45 -25.95
N SER A 439 -19.76 1.69 -24.87
CA SER A 439 -18.55 0.91 -24.67
C SER A 439 -18.31 -0.11 -25.78
N GLU A 440 -19.35 -0.66 -26.41
CA GLU A 440 -19.23 -1.67 -27.47
C GLU A 440 -19.30 -1.08 -28.88
N ARG A 441 -19.35 0.25 -29.04
CA ARG A 441 -19.25 0.87 -30.37
C ARG A 441 -17.92 0.56 -31.03
N ASP A 442 -17.95 0.41 -32.34
CA ASP A 442 -16.77 0.13 -33.16
C ASP A 442 -15.64 1.12 -32.85
N GLY A 443 -14.53 0.60 -32.34
CA GLY A 443 -13.33 1.39 -31.99
C GLY A 443 -13.26 1.88 -30.54
N VAL A 444 -14.33 1.77 -29.75
CA VAL A 444 -14.41 2.26 -28.36
C VAL A 444 -14.05 1.18 -27.34
N ALA A 445 -14.54 -0.06 -27.51
CA ALA A 445 -14.11 -1.22 -26.72
C ALA A 445 -12.68 -1.64 -27.12
N ARG A 446 -11.67 -0.93 -26.62
CA ARG A 446 -10.26 -1.32 -26.76
C ARG A 446 -9.56 -1.30 -25.41
N GLY A 447 -8.58 -2.17 -25.27
CA GLY A 447 -7.74 -2.21 -24.07
C GLY A 447 -8.49 -2.67 -22.82
N ASP A 448 -8.44 -1.86 -21.77
CA ASP A 448 -8.86 -2.29 -20.43
C ASP A 448 -10.39 -2.37 -20.25
N LEU A 449 -11.16 -1.58 -20.99
CA LEU A 449 -12.63 -1.64 -20.95
C LEU A 449 -13.17 -3.00 -21.43
N ALA A 450 -12.58 -3.57 -22.47
CA ALA A 450 -12.95 -4.90 -22.96
C ALA A 450 -12.75 -5.99 -21.89
N LYS A 451 -11.72 -5.83 -21.03
CA LYS A 451 -11.46 -6.77 -19.94
C LYS A 451 -12.60 -6.84 -18.94
N ILE A 452 -13.30 -5.72 -18.69
CA ILE A 452 -14.46 -5.69 -17.80
C ILE A 452 -15.56 -6.60 -18.35
N PHE A 453 -15.93 -6.42 -19.61
CA PHE A 453 -17.01 -7.19 -20.23
C PHE A 453 -16.65 -8.65 -20.46
N ASP A 454 -15.41 -8.93 -20.85
CA ASP A 454 -14.92 -10.31 -20.96
C ASP A 454 -14.96 -11.03 -19.61
N ASP A 455 -14.58 -10.34 -18.52
CA ASP A 455 -14.66 -10.90 -17.16
C ASP A 455 -16.11 -11.09 -16.71
N ALA A 456 -16.98 -10.11 -16.96
CA ALA A 456 -18.40 -10.20 -16.66
C ALA A 456 -19.06 -11.40 -17.37
N ARG A 457 -18.78 -11.58 -18.67
CA ARG A 457 -19.27 -12.73 -19.45
C ARG A 457 -18.73 -14.06 -18.93
N ARG A 458 -17.43 -14.14 -18.60
CA ARG A 458 -16.83 -15.36 -18.02
C ARG A 458 -17.46 -15.74 -16.68
N ARG A 459 -17.79 -14.74 -15.85
CA ARG A 459 -18.38 -14.93 -14.51
C ARG A 459 -19.90 -15.00 -14.50
N GLY A 460 -20.55 -14.78 -15.64
CA GLY A 460 -22.01 -14.77 -15.75
C GLY A 460 -22.68 -13.55 -15.07
N ILE A 461 -21.96 -12.43 -14.96
CA ILE A 461 -22.50 -11.18 -14.41
C ILE A 461 -23.42 -10.54 -15.46
N PRO A 462 -24.71 -10.28 -15.15
CA PRO A 462 -25.63 -9.60 -16.06
C PRO A 462 -25.14 -8.20 -16.42
N ILE A 463 -25.20 -7.86 -17.72
CA ILE A 463 -24.95 -6.52 -18.24
C ILE A 463 -26.29 -5.95 -18.70
N ARG A 464 -26.75 -4.87 -18.07
CA ARG A 464 -27.99 -4.16 -18.38
C ARG A 464 -27.70 -2.93 -19.23
N ARG A 465 -28.55 -2.69 -20.22
CA ARG A 465 -28.46 -1.57 -21.17
C ARG A 465 -29.62 -0.60 -20.96
N PRO A 466 -29.60 0.62 -21.52
CA PRO A 466 -30.73 1.54 -21.50
C PRO A 466 -32.08 0.90 -21.85
N LYS A 467 -32.14 0.06 -22.88
CA LYS A 467 -33.37 -0.68 -23.26
C LYS A 467 -33.96 -1.54 -22.15
N ASP A 468 -33.13 -2.03 -21.23
CA ASP A 468 -33.52 -2.88 -20.09
C ASP A 468 -33.84 -2.04 -18.85
N LEU A 469 -33.33 -0.80 -18.79
CA LEU A 469 -33.34 0.06 -17.61
C LEU A 469 -34.34 1.23 -17.73
N CYS A 470 -34.62 1.70 -18.93
CA CYS A 470 -35.51 2.82 -19.19
C CYS A 470 -36.98 2.43 -19.06
N GLY A 471 -37.82 3.38 -18.66
CA GLY A 471 -39.27 3.23 -18.61
C GLY A 471 -39.81 3.33 -17.19
N GLN A 472 -39.64 2.27 -16.39
CA GLN A 472 -40.08 2.27 -14.99
C GLN A 472 -38.89 2.45 -14.02
N PRO A 473 -39.08 3.19 -12.92
CA PRO A 473 -38.06 3.27 -11.87
C PRO A 473 -37.81 1.90 -11.22
N HIS A 474 -36.56 1.64 -10.81
CA HIS A 474 -36.12 0.39 -10.20
C HIS A 474 -36.04 0.53 -8.68
N GLU A 475 -36.70 -0.36 -7.94
CA GLU A 475 -36.56 -0.42 -6.48
C GLU A 475 -35.37 -1.31 -6.11
N ILE A 476 -34.26 -0.69 -5.69
CA ILE A 476 -33.01 -1.37 -5.37
C ILE A 476 -32.57 -0.94 -3.98
N GLY A 477 -32.38 -1.93 -3.11
CA GLY A 477 -31.87 -1.73 -1.76
C GLY A 477 -32.73 -0.81 -0.87
N GLY A 478 -34.03 -0.68 -1.17
CA GLY A 478 -34.94 0.24 -0.48
C GLY A 478 -34.94 1.68 -1.01
N ALA A 479 -34.23 1.96 -2.10
CA ALA A 479 -34.29 3.24 -2.82
C ALA A 479 -34.84 3.05 -4.24
N THR A 480 -35.48 4.10 -4.76
CA THR A 480 -35.92 4.15 -6.16
C THR A 480 -34.80 4.72 -7.03
N ILE A 481 -34.35 3.99 -8.04
CA ILE A 481 -33.33 4.39 -9.01
C ILE A 481 -33.97 4.53 -10.39
N GLU A 482 -33.92 5.73 -10.96
CA GLU A 482 -34.44 6.04 -12.29
C GLU A 482 -33.30 6.40 -13.24
N VAL A 483 -33.27 5.77 -14.41
CA VAL A 483 -32.39 6.16 -15.52
C VAL A 483 -33.10 7.21 -16.35
N LEU A 484 -32.57 8.44 -16.38
CA LEU A 484 -33.16 9.56 -17.12
C LEU A 484 -32.59 9.69 -18.53
N ALA A 485 -31.28 9.44 -18.67
CA ALA A 485 -30.58 9.40 -19.95
C ALA A 485 -29.46 8.35 -19.88
N PRO A 486 -29.03 7.80 -21.03
CA PRO A 486 -29.74 7.86 -22.31
C PRO A 486 -30.98 6.95 -22.27
N CYS A 487 -32.10 7.38 -22.85
CA CYS A 487 -33.32 6.58 -22.97
C CYS A 487 -34.05 6.86 -24.30
N PRO A 488 -34.61 5.83 -24.97
CA PRO A 488 -34.57 4.40 -24.64
C PRO A 488 -33.22 3.72 -24.93
N GLU A 489 -32.36 4.37 -25.71
CA GLU A 489 -31.02 3.92 -26.08
C GLU A 489 -30.08 5.13 -26.29
N ALA A 490 -28.77 4.89 -26.35
CA ALA A 490 -27.79 5.94 -26.62
C ALA A 490 -27.89 6.40 -28.08
N ASP A 491 -28.04 7.72 -28.30
CA ASP A 491 -28.12 8.31 -29.63
C ASP A 491 -26.74 8.38 -30.29
N PRO A 492 -26.53 7.79 -31.49
CA PRO A 492 -25.28 7.89 -32.22
C PRO A 492 -24.84 9.25 -32.69
N ALA A 493 -25.74 10.22 -32.76
CA ALA A 493 -25.40 11.59 -33.06
C ALA A 493 -24.80 12.35 -31.87
N LEU A 494 -25.04 11.88 -30.63
CA LEU A 494 -24.54 12.55 -29.43
C LEU A 494 -23.07 12.25 -29.19
N SER A 495 -22.42 13.19 -28.51
CA SER A 495 -21.08 12.95 -27.97
C SER A 495 -21.11 11.82 -26.94
N THR A 496 -19.97 11.15 -26.74
CA THR A 496 -19.85 10.11 -25.70
C THR A 496 -20.17 10.65 -24.31
N ASN A 497 -19.89 11.94 -24.06
CA ASN A 497 -20.23 12.63 -22.83
C ASN A 497 -21.76 12.81 -22.68
N ASP A 498 -22.44 13.28 -23.72
CA ASP A 498 -23.91 13.46 -23.72
C ASP A 498 -24.68 12.14 -23.73
N ALA A 499 -24.02 11.04 -24.08
CA ALA A 499 -24.53 9.68 -23.92
C ALA A 499 -24.31 9.11 -22.50
N SER A 500 -23.84 9.91 -21.54
CA SER A 500 -23.65 9.49 -20.14
C SER A 500 -24.94 9.02 -19.49
N PHE A 501 -24.85 8.01 -18.62
CA PHE A 501 -25.94 7.74 -17.69
C PHE A 501 -26.20 8.95 -16.79
N VAL A 502 -27.47 9.37 -16.76
CA VAL A 502 -27.99 10.32 -15.78
C VAL A 502 -28.95 9.58 -14.87
N LEU A 503 -28.55 9.46 -13.61
CA LEU A 503 -29.26 8.64 -12.62
C LEU A 503 -29.91 9.52 -11.57
N ARG A 504 -31.19 9.27 -11.29
CA ARG A 504 -31.88 9.84 -10.14
C ARG A 504 -32.11 8.78 -9.08
N ILE A 505 -31.62 9.05 -7.88
CA ILE A 505 -31.73 8.13 -6.74
C ILE A 505 -32.61 8.80 -5.67
N ARG A 506 -33.73 8.17 -5.34
CA ARG A 506 -34.74 8.71 -4.42
C ARG A 506 -34.94 7.79 -3.23
N HIS A 507 -34.99 8.38 -2.05
CA HIS A 507 -35.39 7.69 -0.82
C HIS A 507 -36.24 8.64 0.05
N GLY A 508 -37.48 8.23 0.31
CA GLY A 508 -38.48 9.11 0.91
C GLY A 508 -38.76 10.34 0.03
N HIS A 509 -38.64 11.53 0.63
CA HIS A 509 -38.83 12.82 -0.03
C HIS A 509 -37.54 13.44 -0.59
N ARG A 510 -36.40 12.77 -0.40
CA ARG A 510 -35.09 13.24 -0.86
C ARG A 510 -34.69 12.57 -2.16
N ALA A 511 -34.04 13.32 -3.03
CA ALA A 511 -33.48 12.79 -4.26
C ALA A 511 -32.07 13.32 -4.54
N ALA A 512 -31.27 12.52 -5.21
CA ALA A 512 -29.98 12.89 -5.77
C ALA A 512 -29.99 12.68 -7.28
N LEU A 513 -29.29 13.56 -8.00
CA LEU A 513 -29.06 13.44 -9.43
C LEU A 513 -27.55 13.30 -9.70
N LEU A 514 -27.18 12.22 -10.37
CA LEU A 514 -25.81 11.95 -10.81
C LEU A 514 -25.75 12.19 -12.32
N ALA A 515 -25.09 13.28 -12.74
CA ALA A 515 -25.14 13.75 -14.12
C ALA A 515 -24.04 13.19 -15.04
N GLY A 516 -23.13 12.34 -14.54
CA GLY A 516 -21.97 11.88 -15.32
C GLY A 516 -21.19 13.04 -15.93
N ASP A 517 -20.88 12.94 -17.22
CA ASP A 517 -20.23 14.01 -17.99
C ASP A 517 -21.18 14.71 -18.97
N LEU A 518 -22.48 14.73 -18.66
CA LEU A 518 -23.50 15.40 -19.47
C LEU A 518 -23.12 16.87 -19.77
N GLU A 519 -23.16 17.24 -21.04
CA GLU A 519 -22.86 18.60 -21.53
C GLU A 519 -24.16 19.33 -21.88
N LEU A 520 -24.03 20.59 -22.35
CA LEU A 520 -25.17 21.46 -22.65
C LEU A 520 -26.21 20.82 -23.59
N GLU A 521 -25.78 20.05 -24.60
CA GLU A 521 -26.70 19.40 -25.54
C GLU A 521 -27.53 18.31 -24.84
N GLY A 522 -26.89 17.46 -24.05
CA GLY A 522 -27.57 16.44 -23.24
C GLY A 522 -28.49 17.03 -22.17
N GLU A 523 -28.08 18.14 -21.54
CA GLU A 523 -28.90 18.88 -20.58
C GLU A 523 -30.18 19.42 -21.22
N MET A 524 -30.07 20.03 -22.41
CA MET A 524 -31.23 20.54 -23.14
C MET A 524 -32.21 19.42 -23.48
N ARG A 525 -31.73 18.28 -23.97
CA ARG A 525 -32.60 17.13 -24.27
C ARG A 525 -33.33 16.61 -23.02
N LEU A 526 -32.67 16.58 -21.86
CA LEU A 526 -33.31 16.20 -20.61
C LEU A 526 -34.36 17.21 -20.16
N LEU A 527 -34.10 18.51 -20.35
CA LEU A 527 -35.10 19.55 -20.07
C LEU A 527 -36.33 19.40 -20.96
N GLU A 528 -36.15 19.07 -22.24
CA GLU A 528 -37.25 18.88 -23.18
C GLU A 528 -38.08 17.61 -22.90
N THR A 529 -37.40 16.53 -22.51
CA THR A 529 -38.05 15.20 -22.43
C THR A 529 -38.42 14.77 -21.01
N ARG A 530 -37.74 15.31 -19.99
CA ARG A 530 -37.75 14.79 -18.61
C ARG A 530 -37.67 15.87 -17.53
N ALA A 531 -37.99 17.14 -17.81
CA ALA A 531 -37.87 18.25 -16.85
C ALA A 531 -38.49 17.95 -15.47
N GLU A 532 -39.66 17.31 -15.42
CA GLU A 532 -40.36 16.98 -14.17
C GLU A 532 -39.59 15.98 -13.29
N SER A 533 -38.75 15.14 -13.90
CA SER A 533 -37.92 14.17 -13.21
C SER A 533 -36.58 14.73 -12.74
N LEU A 534 -36.17 15.96 -13.10
CA LEU A 534 -34.84 16.48 -12.78
C LEU A 534 -34.67 16.94 -11.33
N ARG A 535 -35.76 17.23 -10.62
CA ARG A 535 -35.71 17.79 -9.27
C ARG A 535 -34.96 16.88 -8.29
N ALA A 536 -33.90 17.39 -7.67
CA ALA A 536 -33.09 16.69 -6.68
C ALA A 536 -32.56 17.63 -5.60
N ASP A 537 -32.34 17.14 -4.38
CA ASP A 537 -31.70 17.87 -3.28
C ASP A 537 -30.17 17.90 -3.43
N PHE A 538 -29.58 16.85 -4.02
CA PHE A 538 -28.15 16.73 -4.27
C PHE A 538 -27.87 16.59 -5.76
N LEU A 539 -26.89 17.34 -6.27
CA LEU A 539 -26.43 17.26 -7.65
C LEU A 539 -24.93 16.95 -7.70
N LYS A 540 -24.55 15.80 -8.29
CA LYS A 540 -23.18 15.65 -8.80
C LYS A 540 -23.11 16.42 -10.11
N ILE A 541 -22.24 17.43 -10.13
CA ILE A 541 -22.07 18.34 -11.26
C ILE A 541 -21.51 17.62 -12.48
N GLY A 542 -22.08 17.89 -13.64
CA GLY A 542 -21.68 17.29 -14.91
C GLY A 542 -20.25 17.64 -15.30
N HIS A 543 -19.54 16.68 -15.88
CA HIS A 543 -18.27 16.89 -16.60
C HIS A 543 -17.21 17.60 -15.76
N HIS A 544 -17.08 17.19 -14.49
CA HIS A 544 -16.11 17.72 -13.52
C HIS A 544 -16.23 19.24 -13.29
N GLY A 545 -17.36 19.84 -13.64
CA GLY A 545 -17.56 21.30 -13.64
C GLY A 545 -16.95 22.03 -14.84
N SER A 546 -16.93 21.39 -16.01
CA SER A 546 -16.57 22.02 -17.28
C SER A 546 -17.45 23.23 -17.60
N LYS A 547 -16.94 24.19 -18.37
CA LYS A 547 -17.75 25.30 -18.91
C LYS A 547 -18.80 24.84 -19.95
N THR A 548 -18.69 23.59 -20.41
CA THR A 548 -19.62 22.95 -21.36
C THR A 548 -20.71 22.15 -20.66
N SER A 549 -20.83 22.25 -19.33
CA SER A 549 -21.90 21.64 -18.56
C SER A 549 -22.49 22.63 -17.57
N THR A 550 -23.56 22.21 -16.91
CA THR A 550 -24.23 22.90 -15.81
C THR A 550 -24.81 24.25 -16.26
N SER A 551 -25.68 24.22 -17.27
CA SER A 551 -26.46 25.38 -17.71
C SER A 551 -27.35 25.95 -16.60
N ALA A 552 -27.72 27.22 -16.74
CA ALA A 552 -28.60 27.88 -15.79
C ALA A 552 -29.99 27.24 -15.77
N GLU A 553 -30.49 26.84 -16.93
CA GLU A 553 -31.77 26.17 -17.13
C GLU A 553 -31.76 24.79 -16.45
N PHE A 554 -30.68 24.01 -16.66
CA PHE A 554 -30.53 22.71 -16.01
C PHE A 554 -30.46 22.84 -14.49
N LEU A 555 -29.63 23.74 -13.96
CA LEU A 555 -29.59 24.02 -12.52
C LEU A 555 -30.95 24.48 -11.96
N ALA A 556 -31.79 25.12 -12.78
CA ALA A 556 -33.09 25.63 -12.33
C ALA A 556 -34.11 24.50 -12.24
N ALA A 557 -34.10 23.58 -13.21
CA ALA A 557 -34.94 22.39 -13.19
C ALA A 557 -34.53 21.41 -12.08
N VAL A 558 -33.22 21.22 -11.86
CA VAL A 558 -32.74 20.35 -10.77
C VAL A 558 -33.02 20.98 -9.40
N SER A 559 -32.81 22.30 -9.27
CA SER A 559 -32.98 23.06 -8.03
C SER A 559 -32.29 22.42 -6.80
N PRO A 560 -30.98 22.09 -6.88
CA PRO A 560 -30.29 21.37 -5.81
C PRO A 560 -30.09 22.25 -4.58
N ARG A 561 -30.11 21.60 -3.40
CA ARG A 561 -29.73 22.22 -2.13
C ARG A 561 -28.23 22.12 -1.86
N TYR A 562 -27.58 21.11 -2.44
CA TYR A 562 -26.14 20.88 -2.35
C TYR A 562 -25.62 20.34 -3.67
N ALA A 563 -24.39 20.72 -4.02
CA ALA A 563 -23.70 20.22 -5.19
C ALA A 563 -22.33 19.64 -4.82
N ALA A 564 -21.88 18.65 -5.58
CA ALA A 564 -20.52 18.12 -5.48
C ALA A 564 -19.84 18.12 -6.85
N ILE A 565 -18.57 18.50 -6.88
CA ILE A 565 -17.72 18.46 -8.07
C ILE A 565 -16.58 17.49 -7.80
N SER A 566 -16.49 16.44 -8.62
CA SER A 566 -15.30 15.59 -8.69
C SER A 566 -14.31 16.24 -9.64
N CYS A 567 -13.12 16.59 -9.16
CA CYS A 567 -12.05 17.18 -9.97
C CYS A 567 -10.69 17.01 -9.29
N GLY A 568 -9.62 16.96 -10.08
CA GLY A 568 -8.26 16.82 -9.55
C GLY A 568 -7.58 18.14 -9.18
N VAL A 569 -6.70 18.12 -8.17
CA VAL A 569 -5.82 19.25 -7.82
C VAL A 569 -4.97 19.62 -9.03
N ARG A 570 -5.04 20.89 -9.45
CA ARG A 570 -4.28 21.42 -10.61
C ARG A 570 -4.45 20.57 -11.87
N ASN A 571 -5.66 20.06 -12.12
CA ASN A 571 -5.95 19.31 -13.33
C ASN A 571 -5.67 20.15 -14.59
N ARG A 572 -5.29 19.47 -15.67
CA ARG A 572 -4.90 20.10 -16.95
C ARG A 572 -6.04 20.81 -17.68
N PHE A 573 -7.29 20.54 -17.30
CA PHE A 573 -8.49 21.04 -17.96
C PHE A 573 -8.93 22.41 -17.41
N GLY A 574 -8.39 22.82 -16.26
CA GLY A 574 -8.81 24.04 -15.58
C GLY A 574 -10.18 23.90 -14.91
N HIS A 575 -10.59 22.67 -14.60
CA HIS A 575 -11.85 22.37 -13.91
C HIS A 575 -11.72 22.58 -12.39
N PRO A 576 -12.81 22.94 -11.69
CA PRO A 576 -14.06 23.44 -12.26
C PRO A 576 -13.88 24.84 -12.86
N ALA A 577 -14.62 25.11 -13.93
CA ALA A 577 -14.63 26.41 -14.58
C ALA A 577 -15.21 27.49 -13.66
N LYS A 578 -14.64 28.70 -13.73
CA LYS A 578 -15.07 29.84 -12.92
C LYS A 578 -16.56 30.15 -13.10
N SER A 579 -17.06 30.07 -14.34
CA SER A 579 -18.47 30.32 -14.67
C SER A 579 -19.43 29.35 -13.97
N VAL A 580 -19.06 28.08 -13.82
CA VAL A 580 -19.87 27.08 -13.11
C VAL A 580 -19.91 27.39 -11.62
N LEU A 581 -18.77 27.75 -11.03
CA LEU A 581 -18.71 28.14 -9.61
C LEU A 581 -19.54 29.40 -9.35
N GLU A 582 -19.45 30.41 -10.23
CA GLU A 582 -20.24 31.64 -10.13
C GLU A 582 -21.74 31.38 -10.30
N ALA A 583 -22.14 30.45 -11.18
CA ALA A 583 -23.54 30.05 -11.35
C ALA A 583 -24.13 29.36 -10.11
N LEU A 584 -23.33 28.50 -9.45
CA LEU A 584 -23.71 27.86 -8.19
C LEU A 584 -23.79 28.87 -7.04
N GLU A 585 -22.78 29.73 -6.91
CA GLU A 585 -22.71 30.78 -5.89
C GLU A 585 -23.86 31.80 -6.05
N GLY A 586 -24.15 32.23 -7.27
CA GLY A 586 -25.24 33.16 -7.57
C GLY A 586 -26.63 32.64 -7.21
N ARG A 587 -26.77 31.33 -7.00
CA ARG A 587 -27.99 30.66 -6.54
C ARG A 587 -27.94 30.23 -5.08
N GLY A 588 -26.85 30.53 -4.38
CA GLY A 588 -26.65 30.14 -2.98
C GLY A 588 -26.55 28.63 -2.78
N ILE A 589 -26.10 27.87 -3.79
CA ILE A 589 -25.93 26.42 -3.71
C ILE A 589 -24.55 26.12 -3.12
N PRO A 590 -24.44 25.57 -1.90
CA PRO A 590 -23.16 25.15 -1.34
C PRO A 590 -22.56 24.02 -2.19
N VAL A 591 -21.27 24.14 -2.50
CA VAL A 591 -20.54 23.20 -3.36
C VAL A 591 -19.36 22.56 -2.63
N GLY A 592 -19.35 21.23 -2.58
CA GLY A 592 -18.20 20.43 -2.17
C GLY A 592 -17.29 20.12 -3.36
N ARG A 593 -15.96 20.18 -3.17
CA ARG A 593 -15.00 19.85 -4.23
C ARG A 593 -13.98 18.81 -3.75
N THR A 594 -13.77 17.75 -4.52
CA THR A 594 -12.83 16.70 -4.14
C THR A 594 -11.39 17.20 -4.04
N ASP A 595 -10.97 18.09 -4.95
CA ASP A 595 -9.62 18.67 -4.94
C ASP A 595 -9.27 19.51 -3.70
N ARG A 596 -10.27 19.97 -2.94
CA ARG A 596 -10.06 20.79 -1.74
C ARG A 596 -10.39 20.06 -0.45
N ASN A 597 -11.44 19.25 -0.49
CA ASN A 597 -12.08 18.71 0.70
C ASN A 597 -11.99 17.17 0.76
N GLY A 598 -11.39 16.53 -0.25
CA GLY A 598 -11.38 15.07 -0.39
C GLY A 598 -12.79 14.54 -0.65
N GLU A 599 -13.10 13.35 -0.13
CA GLU A 599 -14.41 12.72 -0.31
C GLU A 599 -15.59 13.62 0.13
N GLN A 600 -16.58 13.82 -0.75
CA GLN A 600 -17.81 14.55 -0.43
C GLN A 600 -18.95 13.58 -0.12
N ARG A 601 -19.60 13.76 1.04
CA ARG A 601 -20.71 12.90 1.49
C ARG A 601 -22.01 13.66 1.61
N TRP A 602 -23.08 13.05 1.11
CA TRP A 602 -24.45 13.49 1.29
C TRP A 602 -25.33 12.32 1.72
N THR A 603 -26.25 12.54 2.65
CA THR A 603 -27.19 11.54 3.16
C THR A 603 -28.62 12.06 3.09
N THR A 604 -29.59 11.15 3.04
CA THR A 604 -31.02 11.51 2.94
C THR A 604 -31.69 11.85 4.28
N ASP A 605 -30.99 11.69 5.40
CA ASP A 605 -31.48 11.90 6.77
C ASP A 605 -31.32 13.33 7.31
#